data_AF-A0A0C1HHS0-F1
#
_entry.id   AF-A0A0C1HHS0-F1
#
_cell.length_a   1.000
_cell.length_b   1.000
_cell.length_c   1.000
_cell.angle_alpha   90.00
_cell.angle_beta   90.00
_cell.angle_gamma   90.00
#
_symmetry.space_group_name_H-M   'P 1'
#
loop_
_entity.id
_entity.type
_entity.pdbx_description
1 polymer ?
#
loop_
_entity_poly.entity_id
_entity_poly.type
_entity_poly.pdbx_seq_one_letter_code
_entity_poly.pdbx_strand_id
1 'polypeptide(L)' 'MKKNETKDQLARKIAYLEFVEDQLSTELVYIDKLLKSVGFPRGLSSVKEVARDILQDHSQE' A
#
# COMPACT_ATOMS: atom_id res chain seq x y z
N MET A 1 27.27 6.17 -13.23
CA MET A 1 27.82 6.34 -11.87
C MET A 1 26.66 6.58 -10.92
N LYS A 2 26.40 5.68 -9.96
CA LYS A 2 25.42 5.94 -8.89
C LYS A 2 25.93 7.14 -8.10
N LYS A 3 25.19 8.24 -8.10
CA LYS A 3 25.51 9.43 -7.32
C LYS A 3 25.38 9.02 -5.84
N ASN A 4 26.50 8.97 -5.11
CA ASN A 4 26.44 8.69 -3.67
C ASN A 4 25.73 9.88 -3.01
N GLU A 5 24.50 9.65 -2.56
CA GLU A 5 23.73 10.63 -1.78
C GLU A 5 24.51 10.92 -0.49
N THR A 6 24.70 12.20 -0.15
CA THR A 6 25.34 12.58 1.11
C THR A 6 24.46 12.18 2.30
N LYS A 7 25.06 12.02 3.50
CA LYS A 7 24.32 11.60 4.70
C LYS A 7 23.07 12.46 4.96
N ASP A 8 23.17 13.77 4.76
CA ASP A 8 22.03 14.69 4.92
C ASP A 8 20.95 14.51 3.85
N GLN A 9 21.33 14.16 2.61
CA GLN A 9 20.38 13.85 1.55
C GLN A 9 19.62 12.56 1.85
N LEU A 10 20.32 11.54 2.36
CA LEU A 10 19.70 10.29 2.81
C LEU A 10 18.75 10.53 3.98
N ALA A 11 19.16 11.32 4.97
CA ALA A 11 18.31 11.63 6.13
C ALA A 11 17.01 12.36 5.71
N ARG A 12 17.11 13.34 4.80
CA ARG A 12 15.92 14.03 4.27
C ARG A 12 15.00 13.10 3.49
N LYS A 13 15.59 12.18 2.72
CA LYS A 13 14.83 11.18 1.96
C LYS A 13 14.12 10.19 2.88
N ILE A 14 14.78 9.76 3.96
CA ILE A 14 14.16 8.92 4.99
C ILE A 14 12.98 9.64 5.62
N ALA A 15 13.16 10.87 6.09
CA ALA A 15 12.08 11.65 6.70
C ALA A 15 10.88 11.85 5.74
N TYR A 16 11.15 12.04 4.45
CA TYR A 16 10.09 12.11 3.44
C TYR A 16 9.38 10.77 3.24
N LEU A 17 10.13 9.66 3.19
CA LEU A 17 9.55 8.34 3.06
C LEU A 17 8.72 7.95 4.28
N GLU A 18 9.17 8.30 5.49
CA GLU A 18 8.42 8.12 6.73
C GLU A 18 7.10 8.90 6.70
N PHE A 19 7.14 10.16 6.28
CA PHE A 19 5.94 10.98 6.11
C PHE A 19 4.93 10.34 5.12
N VAL A 20 5.42 9.87 3.97
CA VAL A 20 4.55 9.22 2.97
C VAL A 20 4.00 7.90 3.50
N GLU A 21 4.81 7.13 4.23
CA GLU A 21 4.38 5.86 4.83
C GLU A 21 3.28 6.08 5.86
N ASP A 22 3.43 7.04 6.77
CA ASP A 22 2.41 7.39 7.76
C ASP A 22 1.07 7.77 7.10
N GLN A 23 1.13 8.56 6.01
CA GLN A 23 -0.06 8.95 5.27
C GLN A 23 -0.73 7.75 4.62
N LEU A 24 0.03 6.93 3.88
CA LEU A 24 -0.48 5.74 3.19
C LEU A 24 -1.05 4.71 4.17
N SER A 25 -0.38 4.50 5.30
CA SER A 25 -0.84 3.58 6.35
C SER A 25 -2.15 4.06 6.97
N THR A 26 -2.30 5.38 7.18
CA THR A 26 -3.58 5.97 7.64
C THR A 26 -4.70 5.75 6.62
N GLU A 27 -4.44 6.02 5.34
CA GLU A 27 -5.41 5.81 4.26
C GLU A 27 -5.82 4.34 4.13
N LEU A 28 -4.86 3.41 4.21
CA LEU A 28 -5.11 1.97 4.17
C LEU A 28 -6.02 1.51 5.31
N VAL A 29 -5.78 2.00 6.53
CA VAL A 29 -6.64 1.70 7.68
C VAL A 29 -8.06 2.24 7.48
N TYR A 30 -8.19 3.44 6.90
CA TYR A 30 -9.50 4.01 6.60
C TYR A 30 -10.26 3.17 5.57
N ILE A 31 -9.60 2.77 4.47
CA ILE A 31 -10.19 1.91 3.44
C ILE A 31 -10.59 0.56 4.02
N ASP A 32 -9.75 -0.06 4.86
CA ASP A 32 -10.07 -1.33 5.51
C ASP A 32 -11.33 -1.23 6.39
N LYS A 33 -11.47 -0.14 7.16
CA LYS A 33 -12.68 0.14 7.94
C LYS A 33 -13.90 0.33 7.05
N LEU A 34 -13.75 1.07 5.95
CA LEU A 34 -14.84 1.30 4.99
C LEU A 34 -15.29 -0.04 4.36
N LEU A 35 -14.35 -0.88 3.94
CA LEU A 35 -14.64 -2.19 3.36
C LEU A 35 -15.38 -3.09 4.36
N LYS A 36 -14.96 -3.09 5.63
CA LYS A 36 -15.68 -3.79 6.71
C LYS A 36 -17.10 -3.27 6.88
N SER A 37 -17.30 -1.95 6.77
CA SER A 37 -18.63 -1.34 6.93
C SER A 37 -19.59 -1.68 5.77
N VAL A 38 -19.08 -1.90 4.56
CA VAL A 38 -19.91 -2.21 3.38
C VAL A 38 -20.07 -3.72 3.15
N GLY A 39 -19.68 -4.56 4.12
CA GLY A 39 -19.95 -6.00 4.10
C GLY A 39 -18.78 -6.90 3.70
N PHE A 40 -17.54 -6.39 3.66
CA PHE A 40 -16.34 -7.22 3.53
C PHE A 40 -15.74 -7.49 4.93
N PRO A 41 -16.05 -8.61 5.60
CA PRO A 41 -15.67 -8.84 7.00
C PRO A 41 -14.15 -8.87 7.22
N ARG A 42 -13.37 -9.25 6.21
CA ARG A 42 -11.90 -9.21 6.24
C ARG A 42 -11.31 -7.95 5.58
N GLY A 43 -12.17 -6.97 5.27
CA GLY A 43 -11.81 -5.66 4.72
C GLY A 43 -10.94 -5.75 3.47
N LEU A 44 -9.79 -5.10 3.51
CA LEU A 44 -8.89 -4.99 2.37
C LEU A 44 -8.30 -6.34 1.96
N SER A 45 -8.14 -7.28 2.90
CA SER A 45 -7.58 -8.61 2.58
C SER A 45 -8.49 -9.42 1.65
N SER A 46 -9.81 -9.44 1.91
CA SER A 46 -10.78 -10.10 1.03
C SER A 46 -10.83 -9.49 -0.37
N VAL A 47 -10.71 -8.17 -0.48
CA VAL A 47 -10.69 -7.50 -1.79
C VAL A 47 -9.42 -7.86 -2.57
N LYS A 48 -8.26 -7.96 -1.90
CA LYS A 48 -7.01 -8.36 -2.52
C LYS A 48 -7.03 -9.81 -3.02
N GLU A 49 -7.65 -10.71 -2.27
CA GLU A 49 -7.82 -12.11 -2.69
C GLU A 49 -8.67 -12.18 -3.96
N VAL A 50 -9.86 -11.56 -3.97
CA VAL A 50 -10.73 -11.53 -5.15
C VAL A 50 -10.05 -10.88 -6.36
N ALA A 51 -9.33 -9.77 -6.16
CA ALA A 51 -8.58 -9.13 -7.24
C ALA A 51 -7.47 -10.02 -7.80
N ARG A 52 -6.80 -10.81 -6.96
CA ARG A 52 -5.79 -11.78 -7.41
C ARG A 52 -6.41 -12.91 -8.20
N ASP A 53 -7.54 -13.44 -7.76
CA ASP A 53 -8.26 -14.50 -8.46
C ASP A 53 -8.68 -14.03 -9.86
N ILE A 54 -9.25 -12.83 -9.97
CA ILE A 54 -9.63 -12.22 -11.25
C ILE A 54 -8.41 -12.05 -12.17
N LEU A 55 -7.30 -11.52 -11.65
CA LEU A 55 -6.09 -11.34 -12.45
C LEU A 55 -5.49 -12.67 -12.91
N GLN A 56 -5.55 -13.69 -12.05
CA GLN A 56 -5.03 -15.01 -12.36
C GLN A 56 -5.89 -15.71 -13.42
N ASP A 57 -7.22 -15.60 -13.35
CA ASP A 57 -8.14 -16.11 -14.37
C ASP A 57 -7.89 -15.45 -15.74
N HIS A 58 -7.70 -14.12 -15.79
CA HIS A 58 -7.37 -13.41 -17.03
C HIS A 58 -5.97 -13.68 -17.59
N SER A 59 -5.07 -14.29 -16.81
CA SER A 59 -3.72 -14.64 -17.25
C SER A 59 -3.62 -16.06 -17.83
N GLN A 60 -4.66 -16.88 -17.66
CA GLN A 60 -4.72 -18.26 -18.16
C GLN A 60 -5.55 -18.40 -19.45
N GLU A 61 -6.01 -17.29 -20.02
CA GLU A 61 -6.57 -17.17 -21.38
C GLU A 61 -5.50 -16.67 -22.38
#